data_AF-A0A650CQE6-F1
#
_entry.id   AF-A0A650CQE6-F1
#
_cell.length_a   1.000
_cell.length_b   1.000
_cell.length_c   1.000
_cell.angle_alpha   90.00
_cell.angle_beta   90.00
_cell.angle_gamma   90.00
#
_symmetry.space_group_name_H-M   'P 1'
#
loop_
_entity.id
_entity.type
_entity.pdbx_description
1 polymer ?
#
loop_
_entity_poly.entity_id
_entity_poly.type
_entity_poly.pdbx_seq_one_letter_code
_entity_poly.pdbx_strand_id
1 'polypeptide(L)'
;MSLSKIIDYYSYVIALTILLIIIALAFGPLAPIDEPTHFPNYDLQIPVGLSFSGFILLMFFIVFAVLFWGSKNIMINSLIDASALSFSIINYLNFYLVYTIWKPEMIILPFFFYIKYSAASPELVLDFGQITLIVFFYRLYRRLKSS
;
A
#
# COMPACT_ATOMS: atom_id res chain seq x y z
N MET A 1 16.29 -1.04 -23.48
CA MET A 1 14.84 -0.85 -23.75
C MET A 1 14.64 0.62 -24.09
N SER A 2 14.00 0.95 -25.22
CA SER A 2 13.88 2.36 -25.59
C SER A 2 13.06 3.14 -24.56
N LEU A 3 13.33 4.44 -24.42
CA LEU A 3 12.59 5.33 -23.51
C LEU A 3 11.07 5.24 -23.69
N SER A 4 10.60 5.17 -24.94
CA SER A 4 9.18 4.98 -25.27
C SER A 4 8.60 3.71 -24.64
N LYS A 5 9.31 2.57 -24.71
CA LYS A 5 8.84 1.32 -24.10
C LYS A 5 8.76 1.42 -22.57
N ILE A 6 9.64 2.19 -21.94
CA ILE A 6 9.61 2.42 -20.48
C ILE A 6 8.38 3.26 -20.11
N ILE A 7 8.09 4.31 -20.89
CA ILE A 7 6.90 5.14 -20.71
C ILE A 7 5.63 4.30 -20.87
N ASP A 8 5.56 3.45 -21.89
CA ASP A 8 4.43 2.55 -22.11
C ASP A 8 4.25 1.61 -20.92
N TYR A 9 5.35 1.00 -20.43
CA TYR A 9 5.34 0.14 -19.26
C TYR A 9 4.77 0.84 -18.02
N TYR A 10 5.25 2.03 -17.68
CA TYR A 10 4.79 2.75 -16.50
C TYR A 10 3.39 3.33 -16.65
N SER A 11 2.94 3.59 -17.87
CA SER A 11 1.53 3.88 -18.15
C SER A 11 0.63 2.71 -17.76
N TYR A 12 1.02 1.47 -18.11
CA TYR A 12 0.31 0.26 -17.65
C TYR A 12 0.35 0.09 -16.14
N VAL A 13 1.50 0.34 -15.50
CA VAL A 13 1.64 0.24 -14.04
C VAL A 13 0.68 1.21 -13.35
N ILE A 14 0.60 2.46 -13.81
CA ILE A 14 -0.31 3.47 -13.23
C ILE A 14 -1.77 3.05 -13.43
N ALA A 15 -2.15 2.63 -14.64
CA ALA A 15 -3.52 2.19 -14.91
C ALA A 15 -3.92 0.99 -14.04
N LEU A 16 -3.05 -0.01 -13.91
CA LEU A 16 -3.26 -1.17 -13.03
C LEU A 16 -3.28 -0.76 -11.55
N THR A 17 -2.47 0.22 -11.13
CA THR A 17 -2.47 0.74 -9.75
C THR A 17 -3.84 1.29 -9.39
N ILE A 18 -4.42 2.13 -10.25
CA ILE A 18 -5.76 2.70 -10.07
C ILE A 18 -6.81 1.59 -10.02
N LEU A 19 -6.75 0.63 -10.94
CA LEU A 19 -7.67 -0.51 -10.98
C LEU A 19 -7.62 -1.33 -9.69
N LEU A 20 -6.41 -1.67 -9.21
CA LEU A 20 -6.23 -2.43 -7.99
C LEU A 20 -6.76 -1.67 -6.77
N ILE A 21 -6.54 -0.35 -6.69
CA ILE A 21 -7.11 0.49 -5.63
C ILE A 21 -8.63 0.42 -5.65
N ILE A 22 -9.26 0.61 -6.82
CA ILE A 22 -10.73 0.57 -6.94
C ILE A 22 -11.27 -0.79 -6.48
N ILE A 23 -10.64 -1.88 -6.92
CA ILE A 23 -11.02 -3.25 -6.53
C ILE A 23 -10.89 -3.43 -5.01
N ALA A 24 -9.75 -3.06 -4.43
CA ALA A 24 -9.52 -3.23 -3.00
C ALA A 24 -10.50 -2.42 -2.15
N LEU A 25 -10.74 -1.15 -2.52
CA LEU A 25 -11.71 -0.28 -1.83
C LEU A 25 -13.14 -0.82 -1.90
N ALA A 26 -13.52 -1.47 -3.01
CA ALA A 26 -14.83 -2.11 -3.13
C ALA A 26 -15.02 -3.28 -2.13
N PHE A 27 -13.91 -3.89 -1.68
CA PHE A 27 -13.93 -4.91 -0.63
C PHE A 27 -13.78 -4.33 0.79
N GLY A 28 -13.48 -3.04 0.95
CA GLY A 28 -13.38 -2.37 2.25
C GLY A 28 -14.58 -2.56 3.19
N PRO A 29 -15.83 -2.52 2.70
CA PRO A 29 -17.01 -2.80 3.53
C PRO A 29 -17.09 -4.24 4.08
N LEU A 30 -16.34 -5.18 3.51
CA LEU A 30 -16.26 -6.57 4.01
C LEU A 30 -15.22 -6.74 5.12
N ALA A 31 -14.60 -5.65 5.59
CA ALA A 31 -13.69 -5.71 6.71
C ALA A 31 -14.39 -6.34 7.92
N PRO A 32 -13.76 -7.32 8.59
CA PRO A 32 -14.32 -7.90 9.79
C PRO A 32 -14.30 -6.83 10.90
N ILE A 33 -15.49 -6.47 11.40
CA ILE A 33 -15.65 -5.53 12.50
C ILE A 33 -16.50 -6.20 13.57
N ASP A 34 -15.87 -6.53 14.69
CA ASP A 34 -16.54 -7.15 15.85
C ASP A 34 -17.00 -6.10 16.88
N GLU A 35 -16.63 -4.82 16.68
CA GLU A 35 -16.93 -3.71 17.58
C GLU A 35 -18.04 -2.79 17.05
N PRO A 36 -18.69 -1.97 17.90
CA PRO A 36 -19.66 -0.98 17.44
C PRO A 36 -18.99 -0.04 16.43
N THR A 37 -19.51 0.01 15.21
CA THR A 37 -18.98 0.85 14.12
C THR A 37 -19.05 2.35 14.43
N HIS A 38 -19.91 2.74 15.38
CA HIS A 38 -20.12 4.11 15.78
C HIS A 38 -19.68 4.34 17.23
N PHE A 39 -18.52 4.97 17.39
CA PHE A 39 -18.20 5.68 18.62
C PHE A 39 -18.87 7.07 18.56
N PRO A 40 -19.22 7.69 19.69
CA PRO A 40 -20.03 8.93 19.71
C PRO A 40 -19.48 10.10 18.87
N ASN A 41 -18.20 10.04 18.45
CA ASN A 41 -17.53 11.09 17.71
C ASN A 41 -17.02 10.70 16.30
N TYR A 42 -17.04 9.41 15.90
CA TYR A 42 -16.54 8.99 14.58
C TYR A 42 -16.99 7.57 14.16
N ASP A 43 -17.01 7.35 12.84
CA ASP A 43 -17.31 6.06 12.20
C ASP A 43 -16.02 5.25 12.00
N LEU A 44 -15.92 4.10 12.67
CA LEU A 44 -14.80 3.16 12.55
C LEU A 44 -14.78 2.42 11.22
N GLN A 45 -15.91 2.33 10.52
CA GLN A 45 -16.02 1.59 9.26
C GLN A 45 -15.02 2.09 8.21
N ILE A 46 -14.79 3.40 8.15
CA ILE A 46 -13.91 4.03 7.16
C ILE A 46 -12.44 3.64 7.39
N PRO A 47 -11.82 3.94 8.55
CA PRO A 47 -10.42 3.58 8.79
C PRO A 47 -10.18 2.08 8.81
N VAL A 48 -11.13 1.28 9.32
CA VAL A 48 -11.00 -0.18 9.31
C VAL A 48 -11.11 -0.73 7.89
N GLY A 49 -12.08 -0.25 7.09
CA GLY A 49 -12.24 -0.64 5.69
C GLY A 49 -11.04 -0.26 4.82
N LEU A 50 -10.42 0.90 5.08
CA LEU A 50 -9.20 1.32 4.39
C LEU A 50 -7.99 0.46 4.78
N SER A 51 -7.87 0.11 6.06
CA SER A 51 -6.84 -0.82 6.57
C SER A 51 -6.98 -2.19 5.92
N PHE A 52 -8.20 -2.72 5.82
CA PHE A 52 -8.48 -4.00 5.17
C PHE A 52 -8.19 -3.97 3.66
N SER A 53 -8.55 -2.88 2.99
CA SER A 53 -8.19 -2.65 1.58
C SER A 53 -6.67 -2.67 1.38
N GLY A 54 -5.93 -2.01 2.28
CA GLY A 54 -4.47 -2.06 2.32
C GLY A 54 -3.93 -3.48 2.48
N PHE A 55 -4.51 -4.28 3.40
CA PHE A 55 -4.15 -5.68 3.59
C PHE A 55 -4.31 -6.52 2.31
N ILE A 56 -5.43 -6.37 1.58
CA ILE A 56 -5.65 -7.07 0.30
C ILE A 56 -4.57 -6.73 -0.72
N LEU A 57 -4.23 -5.44 -0.85
CA LEU A 57 -3.19 -4.98 -1.78
C LEU A 57 -1.80 -5.49 -1.40
N LEU A 58 -1.48 -5.55 -0.10
CA LEU A 58 -0.25 -6.17 0.40
C LEU A 58 -0.20 -7.66 0.03
N MET A 59 -1.31 -8.38 0.17
CA MET A 59 -1.39 -9.80 -0.23
C MET A 59 -1.17 -9.97 -1.73
N PHE A 60 -1.77 -9.11 -2.58
CA PHE A 60 -1.50 -9.13 -4.02
C PHE A 60 -0.01 -8.90 -4.31
N PHE A 61 0.61 -7.92 -3.67
CA PHE A 61 2.04 -7.66 -3.83
C PHE A 61 2.87 -8.88 -3.45
N ILE A 62 2.64 -9.47 -2.28
CA ILE A 62 3.39 -10.65 -1.81
C ILE A 62 3.20 -11.82 -2.78
N VAL A 63 1.96 -12.14 -3.16
CA VAL A 63 1.67 -13.26 -4.07
C VAL A 63 2.32 -13.05 -5.43
N PHE A 64 2.17 -11.87 -6.03
CA PHE A 64 2.77 -11.60 -7.34
C PHE A 64 4.29 -11.55 -7.28
N ALA A 65 4.86 -10.95 -6.24
CA ALA A 65 6.31 -10.91 -6.05
C ALA A 65 6.87 -12.32 -5.89
N VAL A 66 6.28 -13.18 -5.06
CA VAL A 66 6.76 -14.55 -4.82
C VAL A 66 6.62 -15.42 -6.07
N LEU A 67 5.47 -15.41 -6.73
CA LEU A 67 5.20 -16.32 -7.86
C LEU A 67 5.93 -15.90 -9.15
N PHE A 68 6.15 -14.61 -9.33
CA PHE A 68 6.57 -14.07 -10.63
C PHE A 68 7.84 -13.21 -10.59
N TRP A 69 8.62 -13.29 -9.51
CA TRP A 69 9.90 -12.61 -9.45
C TRP A 69 10.79 -13.03 -10.63
N GLY A 70 11.40 -12.05 -11.31
CA GLY A 70 12.31 -12.32 -12.44
C GLY A 70 11.62 -12.78 -13.73
N SER A 71 10.28 -12.79 -13.79
CA SER A 71 9.56 -13.08 -15.04
C SER A 71 9.99 -12.14 -16.17
N LYS A 72 10.06 -12.65 -17.39
CA LYS A 72 10.33 -11.84 -18.60
C LYS A 72 9.05 -11.21 -19.19
N ASN A 73 7.86 -11.64 -18.73
CA ASN A 73 6.59 -11.14 -19.22
C ASN A 73 6.32 -9.73 -18.67
N ILE A 74 6.12 -8.77 -19.58
CA ILE A 74 5.96 -7.36 -19.22
C ILE A 74 4.69 -7.10 -18.40
N MET A 75 3.58 -7.78 -18.73
CA MET A 75 2.30 -7.64 -18.02
C MET A 75 2.35 -8.23 -16.62
N ILE A 76 3.04 -9.35 -16.44
CA ILE A 76 3.20 -9.96 -15.12
C ILE A 76 4.07 -9.06 -14.23
N ASN A 77 5.10 -8.44 -14.79
CA ASN A 77 5.92 -7.51 -14.03
C ASN A 77 5.18 -6.23 -13.64
N SER A 78 4.30 -5.72 -14.50
CA SER A 78 3.50 -4.54 -14.18
C SER A 78 2.52 -4.82 -13.05
N LEU A 79 2.02 -6.05 -12.88
CA LEU A 79 1.22 -6.44 -11.71
C LEU A 79 1.99 -6.35 -10.40
N ILE A 80 3.27 -6.75 -10.37
CA ILE A 80 4.12 -6.61 -9.18
C ILE A 80 4.34 -5.13 -8.84
N ASP A 81 4.70 -4.33 -9.84
CA ASP A 81 4.98 -2.91 -9.63
C ASP A 81 3.71 -2.13 -9.26
N ALA A 82 2.57 -2.46 -9.87
CA ALA A 82 1.28 -1.84 -9.60
C ALA A 82 0.73 -2.21 -8.22
N SER A 83 0.86 -3.47 -7.79
CA SER A 83 0.46 -3.90 -6.45
C SER A 83 1.34 -3.29 -5.35
N ALA A 84 2.64 -3.15 -5.59
CA ALA A 84 3.53 -2.42 -4.69
C ALA A 84 3.10 -0.95 -4.53
N LEU A 85 2.82 -0.27 -5.64
CA LEU A 85 2.45 1.13 -5.64
C LEU A 85 1.06 1.36 -5.04
N SER A 86 0.08 0.52 -5.38
CA SER A 86 -1.29 0.63 -4.85
C SER A 86 -1.33 0.42 -3.35
N PHE A 87 -0.64 -0.61 -2.85
CA PHE A 87 -0.52 -0.85 -1.41
C PHE A 87 0.14 0.35 -0.72
N SER A 88 1.25 0.85 -1.26
CA SER A 88 1.96 1.99 -0.66
C SER A 88 1.06 3.21 -0.53
N ILE A 89 0.31 3.54 -1.58
CA ILE A 89 -0.64 4.68 -1.59
C ILE A 89 -1.70 4.49 -0.51
N ILE A 90 -2.36 3.34 -0.46
CA ILE A 90 -3.41 3.08 0.54
C ILE A 90 -2.85 3.03 1.96
N ASN A 91 -1.66 2.49 2.16
CA ASN A 91 -0.99 2.42 3.46
C ASN A 91 -0.72 3.82 4.03
N TYR A 92 -0.14 4.73 3.25
CA TYR A 92 0.12 6.09 3.71
C TYR A 92 -1.15 6.93 3.82
N LEU A 93 -2.14 6.71 2.95
CA LEU A 93 -3.46 7.31 3.12
C LEU A 93 -4.11 6.86 4.43
N ASN A 94 -3.94 5.59 4.81
CA ASN A 94 -4.45 5.05 6.06
C ASN A 94 -3.74 5.66 7.28
N PHE A 95 -2.40 5.76 7.26
CA PHE A 95 -1.67 6.48 8.31
C PHE A 95 -2.13 7.93 8.46
N TYR A 96 -2.35 8.62 7.33
CA TYR A 96 -2.89 9.98 7.34
C TYR A 96 -4.29 10.03 7.95
N LEU A 97 -5.19 9.12 7.56
CA LEU A 97 -6.55 9.06 8.11
C LEU A 97 -6.53 8.79 9.62
N VAL A 98 -5.71 7.83 10.07
CA VAL A 98 -5.51 7.52 11.49
C VAL A 98 -5.04 8.76 12.24
N TYR A 99 -4.05 9.48 11.68
CA TYR A 99 -3.59 10.73 12.26
C TYR A 99 -4.70 11.77 12.37
N THR A 100 -5.54 11.91 11.34
CA THR A 100 -6.63 12.90 11.34
C THR A 100 -7.72 12.62 12.36
N ILE A 101 -8.07 11.34 12.59
CA ILE A 101 -9.16 10.93 13.50
C ILE A 101 -8.68 10.94 14.95
N TRP A 102 -7.55 10.29 15.23
CA TRP A 102 -7.12 10.02 16.62
C TRP A 102 -6.03 10.95 17.13
N LYS A 103 -5.40 11.74 16.25
CA LYS A 103 -4.29 12.65 16.58
C LYS A 103 -3.19 12.02 17.47
N PRO A 104 -2.74 10.77 17.21
CA PRO A 104 -1.61 10.21 17.93
C PRO A 104 -0.33 10.99 17.65
N GLU A 105 0.62 10.89 18.57
CA GLU A 105 1.99 11.27 18.30
C GLU A 105 2.61 10.21 17.37
N MET A 106 3.05 10.62 16.18
CA MET A 106 3.67 9.74 15.19
C MET A 106 5.08 10.22 14.88
N ILE A 107 6.08 9.36 15.12
CA ILE A 107 7.47 9.61 14.76
C ILE A 107 7.87 8.64 13.65
N ILE A 108 8.34 9.18 12.53
CA ILE A 108 8.78 8.41 11.37
C ILE A 108 10.23 7.98 11.60
N LEU A 109 10.47 6.67 11.53
CA LEU A 109 11.78 6.05 11.63
C LEU A 109 12.07 5.26 10.35
N PRO A 110 13.33 4.92 10.05
CA PRO A 110 13.64 4.00 8.96
C PRO A 110 12.95 2.66 9.19
N PHE A 111 12.06 2.27 8.28
CA PHE A 111 11.23 1.05 8.29
C PHE A 111 10.16 0.96 9.38
N PHE A 112 9.96 2.00 10.20
CA PHE A 112 9.01 1.93 11.30
C PHE A 112 8.29 3.25 11.53
N PHE A 113 7.07 3.17 12.03
CA PHE A 113 6.38 4.26 12.70
C PHE A 113 6.31 3.97 14.18
N TYR A 114 6.73 4.94 14.99
CA TYR A 114 6.44 4.96 16.40
C TYR A 114 5.14 5.72 16.61
N ILE A 115 4.13 5.07 17.20
CA ILE A 115 2.78 5.63 17.35
C ILE A 115 2.38 5.58 18.82
N LYS A 116 1.97 6.72 19.38
CA LYS A 116 1.49 6.81 20.76
C LYS A 116 0.13 7.48 20.84
N TYR A 117 -0.84 6.77 21.39
CA TYR A 117 -2.20 7.28 21.61
C TYR A 117 -2.38 7.70 23.06
N SER A 118 -2.34 9.02 23.35
CA SER A 118 -2.64 9.57 24.69
C SER A 118 -1.99 8.76 25.84
N ALA A 119 -2.79 8.08 26.67
CA ALA A 119 -2.36 7.29 27.81
C ALA A 119 -1.94 5.84 27.48
N ALA A 120 -2.10 5.39 26.23
CA ALA A 120 -1.69 4.07 25.80
C ALA A 120 -0.17 3.96 25.70
N SER A 121 0.34 2.74 25.88
CA SER A 121 1.73 2.42 25.60
C SER A 121 2.04 2.72 24.13
N PRO A 122 3.23 3.25 23.84
CA PRO A 122 3.64 3.46 22.47
C PRO A 122 3.83 2.12 21.74
N GLU A 123 3.49 2.12 20.46
CA GLU A 123 3.62 0.97 19.58
C GLU A 123 4.64 1.25 18.47
N LEU A 124 5.45 0.25 18.16
CA LEU A 124 6.37 0.29 17.03
C LEU A 124 5.78 -0.54 15.90
N VAL A 125 5.35 0.12 14.84
CA VAL A 125 4.69 -0.48 13.68
C VAL A 125 5.66 -0.54 12.52
N LEU A 126 5.83 -1.71 11.90
CA LEU A 126 6.65 -1.88 10.71
C LEU A 126 6.01 -1.17 9.51
N ASP A 127 6.78 -0.35 8.82
CA ASP A 127 6.34 0.34 7.61
C ASP A 127 6.51 -0.55 6.37
N PHE A 128 5.53 -1.43 6.18
CA PHE A 128 5.44 -2.23 4.96
C PHE A 128 5.35 -1.37 3.70
N GLY A 129 4.74 -0.18 3.76
CA GLY A 129 4.62 0.73 2.63
C GLY A 129 5.99 1.23 2.14
N GLN A 130 6.90 1.51 3.07
CA GLN A 130 8.28 1.85 2.72
C GLN A 130 9.01 0.67 2.09
N ILE A 131 8.82 -0.54 2.61
CA ILE A 131 9.43 -1.77 2.04
C ILE A 131 8.96 -1.97 0.58
N THR A 132 7.66 -1.87 0.32
CA THR A 132 7.11 -2.03 -1.05
C THR A 132 7.57 -0.92 -1.99
N LEU A 133 7.67 0.33 -1.51
CA LEU A 133 8.24 1.43 -2.30
C LEU A 133 9.71 1.19 -2.65
N ILE A 134 10.53 0.70 -1.71
CA ILE A 134 11.93 0.37 -1.99
C ILE A 134 12.02 -0.70 -3.07
N VAL A 135 11.19 -1.74 -3.02
CA VAL A 135 11.14 -2.77 -4.06
C VAL A 135 10.73 -2.18 -5.41
N PHE A 136 9.70 -1.32 -5.44
CA PHE A 136 9.26 -0.62 -6.65
C PHE A 136 10.38 0.22 -7.27
N PHE A 137 11.02 1.09 -6.48
CA PHE A 137 12.09 1.96 -6.96
C PHE A 137 13.34 1.19 -7.38
N TYR A 138 13.68 0.10 -6.67
CA TYR A 138 14.75 -0.80 -7.08
C TYR A 138 14.48 -1.38 -8.48
N ARG A 139 13.25 -1.86 -8.72
CA ARG A 139 12.85 -2.44 -10.02
C ARG A 139 12.83 -1.39 -11.12
N LEU A 140 12.34 -0.18 -10.82
CA LEU A 140 12.41 0.97 -11.73
C LEU A 140 13.85 1.31 -12.11
N TYR A 141 14.72 1.48 -11.13
CA TYR A 141 16.14 1.77 -11.36
C TYR A 141 16.80 0.70 -12.23
N ARG A 142 16.55 -0.59 -11.96
CA ARG A 142 17.09 -1.70 -12.75
C ARG A 142 16.63 -1.66 -14.20
N ARG A 143 15.36 -1.30 -14.47
CA ARG A 143 14.83 -1.15 -15.83
C ARG A 143 15.46 0.03 -16.56
N LEU A 144 15.55 1.19 -15.90
CA LEU A 144 16.20 2.38 -16.46
C LEU A 144 17.68 2.16 -16.76
N LYS A 145 18.42 1.46 -15.89
CA LYS A 145 19.85 1.15 -16.12
C LYS A 145 20.06 0.12 -17.23
N SER A 146 19.15 -0.83 -17.39
CA SER A 146 19.21 -1.86 -18.44
C SER A 146 18.67 -1.35 -19.79
N SER A 147 18.36 -0.05 -19.88
CA SER A 147 17.69 0.54 -21.03
C SER A 147 18.63 1.12 -22.05
#